data_AF-M7NRP6-F1
#
_entry.id   AF-M7NRP6-F1
#
_cell.length_a   1.000
_cell.length_b   1.000
_cell.length_c   1.000
_cell.angle_alpha   90.00
_cell.angle_beta   90.00
_cell.angle_gamma   90.00
#
_symmetry.space_group_name_H-M   'P 1'
#
loop_
_entity.id
_entity.type
_entity.pdbx_description
1 polymer ?
#
loop_
_entity_poly.entity_id
_entity_poly.type
_entity_poly.pdbx_seq_one_letter_code
_entity_poly.pdbx_strand_id
1 'polypeptide(L)'
;MLRLCAHSLILWLFGLCMSCGGGSGAGDQQVQARHYKTFSLDAGHARQVLQLRWQNDTAISFVLEHQQADGACTYTLSGDAVNPYLSYDPEADTDETGEVYYIDQYFFSQGSCRLAIRVGQDTSRVQLQIANCLASPSCQLQSLGVLQREL
;
A
#
# COMPACT_ATOMS: atom_id res chain seq x y z
N MET A 1 -5.83 -61.60 -32.33
CA MET A 1 -4.38 -61.89 -32.39
C MET A 1 -3.88 -61.59 -33.79
N LEU A 2 -3.12 -60.52 -33.98
CA LEU A 2 -1.90 -60.47 -34.80
C LEU A 2 -1.22 -59.11 -34.59
N ARG A 3 0.12 -59.16 -34.52
CA ARG A 3 1.06 -58.08 -34.17
C ARG A 3 1.48 -57.27 -35.41
N LEU A 4 2.35 -56.28 -35.14
CA LEU A 4 3.33 -55.60 -36.02
C LEU A 4 2.87 -54.21 -36.48
N CYS A 5 3.64 -53.12 -36.40
CA CYS A 5 5.05 -52.96 -36.04
C CYS A 5 5.30 -51.48 -35.70
N ALA A 6 6.00 -51.23 -34.59
CA ALA A 6 6.70 -49.98 -34.36
C ALA A 6 7.93 -49.92 -35.27
N HIS A 7 8.17 -48.81 -35.97
CA HIS A 7 9.51 -48.38 -36.39
C HIS A 7 9.58 -46.84 -36.46
N SER A 8 10.51 -46.33 -35.66
CA SER A 8 11.09 -45.01 -35.55
C SER A 8 11.26 -44.24 -36.87
N LEU A 9 11.05 -42.92 -36.82
CA LEU A 9 12.04 -42.00 -37.37
C LEU A 9 11.98 -40.65 -36.65
N ILE A 10 12.99 -40.43 -35.82
CA ILE A 10 13.39 -39.13 -35.29
C ILE A 10 13.97 -38.34 -36.47
N LEU A 11 13.49 -37.12 -36.72
CA LEU A 11 14.29 -36.10 -37.39
C LEU A 11 14.21 -34.80 -36.59
N TRP A 12 15.31 -34.53 -35.90
CA TRP A 12 15.70 -33.21 -35.46
C TRP A 12 16.00 -32.35 -36.68
N LEU A 13 15.45 -31.15 -36.74
CA LEU A 13 16.02 -30.05 -37.53
C LEU A 13 15.88 -28.75 -36.74
N PHE A 14 17.02 -28.35 -36.17
CA PHE A 14 17.30 -26.99 -35.76
C PHE A 14 17.16 -26.05 -36.97
N GLY A 15 16.46 -24.94 -36.78
CA GLY A 15 16.39 -23.84 -37.72
C GLY A 15 16.47 -22.51 -36.97
N LEU A 16 17.70 -22.03 -36.76
CA LEU A 16 17.98 -20.64 -36.38
C LEU A 16 17.68 -19.73 -37.59
N CYS A 17 16.72 -18.82 -37.44
CA CYS A 17 16.68 -17.60 -38.24
C CYS A 17 16.60 -16.40 -37.30
N MET A 18 17.73 -15.70 -37.20
CA MET A 18 17.75 -14.29 -36.82
C MET A 18 16.86 -13.51 -37.79
N SER A 19 15.99 -12.67 -37.24
CA SER A 19 15.41 -11.53 -37.94
C SER A 19 15.45 -10.36 -36.97
N CYS A 20 16.50 -9.54 -37.06
CA CYS A 20 16.46 -8.15 -36.67
C CYS A 20 15.44 -7.43 -37.56
N GLY A 21 14.52 -6.67 -36.97
CA GLY A 21 13.61 -5.84 -37.76
C GLY A 21 12.45 -5.25 -36.98
N GLY A 22 12.71 -4.13 -36.30
CA GLY A 22 11.80 -2.99 -36.22
C GLY A 22 10.38 -3.22 -35.65
N GLY A 23 10.27 -3.14 -34.33
CA GLY A 23 9.02 -2.87 -33.65
C GLY A 23 9.32 -2.01 -32.42
N SER A 24 9.39 -0.70 -32.62
CA SER A 24 9.47 0.29 -31.55
C SER A 24 8.16 0.26 -30.75
N GLY A 25 8.02 -0.72 -29.86
CA GLY A 25 7.05 -0.72 -28.78
C GLY A 25 7.52 0.31 -27.75
N ALA A 26 7.14 1.56 -28.01
CA ALA A 26 7.34 2.66 -27.10
C ALA A 26 6.70 2.35 -25.75
N GLY A 27 7.51 2.47 -24.70
CA GLY A 27 7.00 2.86 -23.38
C GLY A 27 6.42 1.74 -22.54
N ASP A 28 7.18 0.66 -22.32
CA ASP A 28 7.28 0.15 -20.94
C ASP A 28 7.98 1.25 -20.13
N GLN A 29 7.21 2.29 -19.80
CA GLN A 29 7.54 3.14 -18.67
C GLN A 29 7.85 2.18 -17.55
N GLN A 30 9.11 2.21 -17.13
CA GLN A 30 9.56 1.70 -15.85
C GLN A 30 8.42 1.87 -14.86
N VAL A 31 7.79 0.75 -14.49
CA VAL A 31 6.96 0.64 -13.31
C VAL A 31 7.92 1.00 -12.19
N GLN A 32 8.00 2.30 -11.89
CA GLN A 32 8.84 2.83 -10.83
C GLN A 32 8.48 2.01 -9.61
N ALA A 33 9.48 1.34 -9.03
CA ALA A 33 9.39 0.85 -7.68
C ALA A 33 9.10 2.08 -6.80
N ARG A 34 7.82 2.38 -6.59
CA ARG A 34 7.40 3.46 -5.70
C ARG A 34 7.80 2.97 -4.31
N HIS A 35 8.92 3.48 -3.81
CA HIS A 35 9.38 3.20 -2.46
C HIS A 35 8.29 3.62 -1.49
N TYR A 36 8.16 2.88 -0.38
CA TYR A 36 7.27 3.29 0.69
C TYR A 36 7.74 4.64 1.26
N LYS A 37 6.81 5.55 1.52
CA LYS A 37 7.03 6.68 2.43
C LYS A 37 6.62 6.24 3.82
N THR A 38 7.49 6.44 4.79
CA THR A 38 7.23 6.09 6.19
C THR A 38 6.79 7.34 6.94
N PHE A 39 5.76 7.20 7.77
CA PHE A 39 5.25 8.20 8.68
C PHE A 39 5.22 7.61 10.07
N SER A 40 5.60 8.36 11.10
CA SER A 40 5.56 7.85 12.46
C SER A 40 5.18 8.90 13.49
N LEU A 41 4.68 8.41 14.62
CA LEU A 41 4.41 9.17 15.83
C LEU A 41 4.75 8.30 17.04
N ASP A 42 5.52 8.86 17.97
CA ASP A 42 5.75 8.29 19.30
C ASP A 42 5.14 9.23 20.34
N ALA A 43 4.08 8.76 21.00
CA ALA A 43 3.32 9.52 22.00
C ALA A 43 3.70 9.12 23.44
N GLY A 44 4.81 8.40 23.64
CA GLY A 44 5.32 7.94 24.94
C GLY A 44 4.57 6.76 25.57
N HIS A 45 3.27 6.66 25.36
CA HIS A 45 2.43 5.53 25.80
C HIS A 45 2.11 4.54 24.66
N ALA A 46 2.32 4.97 23.41
CA ALA A 46 2.20 4.15 22.21
C ALA A 46 2.99 4.77 21.04
N ARG A 47 3.34 3.93 20.08
CA ARG A 47 3.99 4.29 18.83
C ARG A 47 3.16 3.78 17.65
N GLN A 48 3.07 4.60 16.60
CA GLN A 48 2.55 4.20 15.30
C GLN A 48 3.58 4.44 14.20
N VAL A 49 3.69 3.47 13.30
CA VAL A 49 4.48 3.58 12.07
C VAL A 49 3.58 3.19 10.91
N LEU A 50 3.40 4.08 9.95
CA LEU A 50 2.62 3.87 8.75
C LEU A 50 3.51 3.97 7.53
N GLN A 51 3.56 2.91 6.74
CA GLN A 51 4.26 2.89 5.47
C GLN A 51 3.23 2.96 4.35
N LEU A 52 3.36 3.94 3.45
CA LEU A 52 2.46 4.14 2.31
C LEU A 52 3.20 4.00 0.99
N ARG A 53 2.60 3.25 0.06
CA ARG A 53 3.05 3.15 -1.33
C ARG A 53 1.90 3.49 -2.26
N TRP A 54 2.02 4.60 -2.98
CA TRP A 54 1.06 4.98 -4.00
C TRP A 54 1.13 3.99 -5.16
N GLN A 55 -0.01 3.43 -5.55
CA GLN A 55 -0.14 2.67 -6.78
C GLN A 55 -0.48 3.62 -7.95
N ASN A 56 -1.39 4.56 -7.68
CA ASN A 56 -1.79 5.66 -8.55
C ASN A 56 -2.43 6.76 -7.67
N ASP A 57 -3.10 7.74 -8.29
CA ASP A 57 -3.71 8.88 -7.57
C ASP A 57 -4.97 8.49 -6.76
N THR A 58 -5.48 7.28 -6.96
CA THR A 58 -6.71 6.77 -6.32
C THR A 58 -6.47 5.59 -5.40
N ALA A 59 -5.24 5.08 -5.31
CA ALA A 59 -4.96 3.86 -4.58
C ALA A 59 -3.58 3.88 -3.95
N ILE A 60 -3.54 3.48 -2.68
CA ILE A 60 -2.31 3.27 -1.91
C ILE A 60 -2.31 1.85 -1.31
N SER A 61 -1.14 1.20 -1.31
CA SER A 61 -0.88 0.08 -0.40
C SER A 61 -0.34 0.65 0.92
N PHE A 62 -0.73 0.05 2.04
CA PHE A 62 -0.24 0.48 3.35
C PHE A 62 0.15 -0.70 4.26
N VAL A 63 1.07 -0.40 5.18
CA VAL A 63 1.38 -1.22 6.36
C VAL A 63 1.37 -0.30 7.57
N LEU A 64 0.51 -0.59 8.53
CA LEU A 64 0.36 0.15 9.78
C LEU A 64 0.79 -0.74 10.94
N GLU A 65 1.86 -0.34 11.61
CA GLU A 65 2.34 -0.93 12.85
C GLU A 65 1.91 -0.06 14.03
N HIS A 66 1.42 -0.70 15.08
CA HIS A 66 1.04 -0.07 16.34
C HIS A 66 1.65 -0.83 17.50
N GLN A 67 2.31 -0.12 18.40
CA GLN A 67 2.95 -0.68 19.58
C GLN A 67 2.58 0.13 20.82
N GLN A 68 2.06 -0.50 21.87
CA GLN A 68 1.90 0.12 23.19
C GLN A 68 3.22 0.10 23.96
N ALA A 69 3.45 1.07 24.85
CA ALA A 69 4.71 1.26 25.56
C ALA A 69 5.13 0.09 26.46
N ASP A 70 4.17 -0.70 26.95
CA ASP A 70 4.43 -1.91 27.73
C ASP A 70 4.77 -3.14 26.86
N GLY A 71 4.73 -2.99 25.53
CA GLY A 71 4.92 -4.08 24.56
C GLY A 71 3.81 -5.12 24.54
N ALA A 72 2.78 -4.99 25.40
CA ALA A 72 1.70 -5.96 25.52
C ALA A 72 0.79 -5.97 24.29
N CYS A 73 0.80 -4.88 23.53
CA CYS A 73 0.05 -4.76 22.29
C CYS A 73 0.96 -4.34 21.13
N THR A 74 1.33 -5.31 20.29
CA THR A 74 1.94 -5.06 18.98
C THR A 74 1.00 -5.57 17.91
N TYR A 75 0.61 -4.69 16.98
CA TYR A 75 -0.35 -5.01 15.93
C TYR A 75 0.11 -4.46 14.58
N THR A 76 -0.10 -5.26 13.54
CA THR A 76 0.13 -4.85 12.16
C THR A 76 -1.16 -5.02 11.37
N LEU A 77 -1.59 -3.94 10.70
CA LEU A 77 -2.66 -3.95 9.72
C LEU A 77 -2.09 -3.55 8.37
N SER A 78 -2.40 -4.31 7.32
CA SER A 78 -1.96 -4.00 5.97
C SER A 78 -3.07 -4.26 4.97
N GLY A 79 -2.98 -3.58 3.83
CA GLY A 79 -3.94 -3.72 2.75
C GLY A 79 -3.78 -2.62 1.72
N ASP A 80 -4.78 -2.53 0.84
CA ASP A 80 -4.90 -1.48 -0.15
C ASP A 80 -6.08 -0.57 0.24
N ALA A 81 -5.84 0.73 0.29
CA ALA A 81 -6.83 1.75 0.55
C ALA A 81 -7.09 2.55 -0.73
N VAL A 82 -8.35 2.90 -0.96
CA VAL A 82 -8.79 3.57 -2.18
C VAL A 82 -9.35 4.95 -1.86
N ASN A 83 -9.06 5.92 -2.70
CA ASN A 83 -9.73 7.21 -2.68
C ASN A 83 -10.94 7.15 -3.64
N PRO A 84 -12.18 6.97 -3.14
CA PRO A 84 -13.38 6.93 -3.96
C PRO A 84 -13.76 8.30 -4.51
N TYR A 85 -13.19 9.36 -3.94
CA TYR A 85 -13.43 10.74 -4.33
C TYR A 85 -12.13 11.27 -4.95
N LEU A 86 -11.97 11.10 -6.26
CA LEU A 86 -11.13 12.01 -7.04
C LEU A 86 -11.78 13.39 -7.00
N SER A 87 -11.77 14.02 -5.82
CA SER A 87 -12.27 15.35 -5.63
C SER A 87 -11.21 16.30 -6.14
N TYR A 88 -11.57 17.15 -7.10
CA TYR A 88 -10.75 18.29 -7.49
C TYR A 88 -10.70 19.36 -6.38
N ASP A 89 -11.51 19.22 -5.33
CA ASP A 89 -11.59 20.09 -4.16
C ASP A 89 -11.07 19.33 -2.92
N PRO A 90 -9.84 19.61 -2.46
CA PRO A 90 -9.24 18.88 -1.35
C PRO A 90 -9.88 19.26 -0.02
N GLU A 91 -10.13 18.26 0.82
CA GLU A 91 -10.59 18.51 2.18
C GLU A 91 -9.45 19.09 3.03
N ALA A 92 -9.79 19.86 4.06
CA ALA A 92 -8.84 20.39 5.02
C ALA A 92 -8.90 19.61 6.35
N ASP A 93 -7.77 19.58 7.04
CA ASP A 93 -7.62 19.00 8.36
C ASP A 93 -6.77 19.93 9.23
N THR A 94 -6.74 19.67 10.54
CA THR A 94 -5.98 20.49 11.50
C THR A 94 -5.11 19.61 12.37
N ASP A 95 -3.84 19.97 12.54
CA ASP A 95 -2.92 19.24 13.40
C ASP A 95 -3.03 19.65 14.87
N GLU A 96 -2.24 19.02 15.74
CA GLU A 96 -2.23 19.28 17.18
C GLU A 96 -1.80 20.71 17.56
N THR A 97 -1.15 21.44 16.64
CA THR A 97 -0.73 22.84 16.83
C THR A 97 -1.78 23.85 16.34
N GLY A 98 -2.81 23.38 15.65
CA GLY A 98 -3.83 24.22 15.02
C GLY A 98 -3.51 24.61 13.58
N GLU A 99 -2.45 24.07 12.98
CA GLU A 99 -2.11 24.33 11.57
C GLU A 99 -3.11 23.62 10.66
N VAL A 100 -3.68 24.35 9.70
CA VAL A 100 -4.59 23.80 8.68
C VAL A 100 -3.81 23.32 7.47
N TYR A 101 -4.11 22.11 7.00
CA TYR A 101 -3.51 21.53 5.80
C TYR A 101 -4.54 20.79 4.94
N TYR A 102 -4.26 20.70 3.65
CA TYR A 102 -5.13 20.01 2.69
C TYR A 102 -4.76 18.53 2.59
N ILE A 103 -5.77 17.67 2.43
CA ILE A 103 -5.62 16.22 2.49
C ILE A 103 -6.29 15.50 1.32
N ASP A 104 -5.70 14.35 0.98
CA ASP A 104 -6.36 13.29 0.22
C ASP A 104 -6.76 12.16 1.17
N GLN A 105 -7.91 11.53 0.95
CA GLN A 105 -8.43 10.47 1.82
C GLN A 105 -8.49 9.12 1.11
N TYR A 106 -7.94 8.10 1.76
CA TYR A 106 -7.95 6.72 1.27
C TYR A 106 -8.63 5.83 2.30
N PHE A 107 -9.60 5.04 1.87
CA PHE A 107 -10.41 4.20 2.73
C PHE A 107 -10.06 2.73 2.56
N PHE A 108 -9.93 2.04 3.68
CA PHE A 108 -9.78 0.61 3.76
C PHE A 108 -10.93 0.01 4.59
N SER A 109 -11.45 -1.11 4.13
CA SER A 109 -12.53 -1.83 4.78
C SER A 109 -12.30 -3.34 4.65
N GLN A 110 -12.23 -4.03 5.79
CA GLN A 110 -12.14 -5.48 5.84
C GLN A 110 -12.96 -5.99 7.02
N GLY A 111 -13.98 -6.82 6.76
CA GLY A 111 -14.89 -7.28 7.80
C GLY A 111 -15.59 -6.09 8.50
N SER A 112 -15.45 -5.98 9.82
CA SER A 112 -15.92 -4.83 10.61
C SER A 112 -14.91 -3.67 10.67
N CYS A 113 -13.63 -3.91 10.39
CA CYS A 113 -12.59 -2.91 10.47
C CYS A 113 -12.77 -1.86 9.36
N ARG A 114 -12.69 -0.59 9.75
CA ARG A 114 -12.75 0.58 8.88
C ARG A 114 -11.59 1.49 9.21
N LEU A 115 -10.86 1.92 8.20
CA LEU A 115 -9.72 2.82 8.31
C LEU A 115 -9.84 3.90 7.24
N ALA A 116 -9.74 5.17 7.62
CA ALA A 116 -9.46 6.25 6.70
C ALA A 116 -8.03 6.75 6.93
N ILE A 117 -7.25 6.82 5.86
CA ILE A 117 -5.88 7.33 5.83
C ILE A 117 -5.95 8.70 5.15
N ARG A 118 -5.75 9.76 5.94
CA ARG A 118 -5.88 11.16 5.51
C ARG A 118 -4.46 11.72 5.33
N VAL A 119 -3.99 11.78 4.09
CA VAL A 119 -2.61 12.15 3.76
C VAL A 119 -2.57 13.63 3.37
N GLY A 120 -1.70 14.43 3.99
CA GLY A 120 -1.41 15.78 3.52
C GLY A 120 -0.94 15.76 2.07
N GLN A 121 -1.42 16.70 1.25
CA GLN A 121 -1.10 16.75 -0.19
C GLN A 121 0.40 17.00 -0.45
N ASP A 122 1.10 17.65 0.47
CA ASP A 122 2.56 17.80 0.46
C ASP A 122 3.30 16.50 0.84
N THR A 123 2.56 15.48 1.28
CA THR A 123 3.03 14.19 1.79
C THR A 123 4.00 14.31 2.97
N SER A 124 3.87 15.38 3.78
CA SER A 124 4.66 15.56 5.01
C SER A 124 4.00 14.92 6.23
N ARG A 125 2.68 14.74 6.18
CA ARG A 125 1.86 14.36 7.33
C ARG A 125 0.74 13.41 6.96
N VAL A 126 0.33 12.55 7.89
CA VAL A 126 -0.80 11.63 7.74
C VAL A 126 -1.57 11.52 9.04
N GLN A 127 -2.90 11.58 8.98
CA GLN A 127 -3.77 11.27 10.10
C GLN A 127 -4.56 9.98 9.82
N LEU A 128 -4.80 9.20 10.86
CA LEU A 128 -5.61 7.98 10.79
C LEU A 128 -6.97 8.20 11.45
N GLN A 129 -8.03 7.65 10.87
CA GLN A 129 -9.31 7.48 11.55
C GLN A 129 -9.67 6.00 11.54
N ILE A 130 -9.76 5.39 12.72
CA ILE A 130 -9.79 3.94 12.88
C ILE A 130 -11.06 3.55 13.65
N ALA A 131 -11.83 2.62 13.09
CA ALA A 131 -13.03 2.10 13.74
C ALA A 131 -13.10 0.58 13.62
N ASN A 132 -13.41 -0.09 14.74
CA ASN A 132 -13.67 -1.53 14.82
C ASN A 132 -12.53 -2.44 14.28
N CYS A 133 -11.29 -1.97 14.35
CA CYS A 133 -10.08 -2.72 13.99
C CYS A 133 -9.47 -3.34 15.26
N LEU A 134 -10.17 -4.33 15.83
CA LEU A 134 -9.71 -5.06 17.02
C LEU A 134 -8.75 -6.19 16.61
N ALA A 135 -7.56 -6.19 17.21
CA ALA A 135 -6.62 -7.31 17.09
C ALA A 135 -6.89 -8.39 18.15
N SER A 136 -7.33 -7.95 19.34
CA SER A 136 -7.76 -8.80 20.45
C SER A 136 -8.67 -7.98 21.40
N PRO A 137 -9.30 -8.61 22.41
CA PRO A 137 -10.12 -7.90 23.41
C PRO A 137 -9.35 -6.83 24.21
N SER A 138 -8.02 -6.97 24.35
CA SER A 138 -7.15 -6.04 25.07
C SER A 138 -6.34 -5.13 24.12
N CYS A 139 -6.45 -5.34 22.82
CA CYS A 139 -5.69 -4.65 21.79
C CYS A 139 -6.62 -3.97 20.79
N GLN A 140 -6.89 -2.70 21.05
CA GLN A 140 -7.60 -1.84 20.11
C GLN A 140 -6.61 -0.94 19.38
N LEU A 141 -6.63 -1.02 18.06
CA LEU A 141 -5.93 -0.05 17.23
C LEU A 141 -6.67 1.30 17.37
N GLN A 142 -5.93 2.33 17.77
CA GLN A 142 -6.43 3.70 17.95
C GLN A 142 -5.61 4.67 17.09
N SER A 143 -6.20 5.79 16.71
CA SER A 143 -5.44 6.90 16.13
C SER A 143 -4.70 7.63 17.23
N LEU A 144 -3.38 7.82 17.09
CA LEU A 144 -2.58 8.55 18.08
C LEU A 144 -2.47 10.06 17.80
N GLY A 145 -2.77 10.49 16.57
CA GLY A 145 -2.59 11.88 16.12
C GLY A 145 -2.12 11.96 14.67
N VAL A 146 -1.44 13.05 14.33
CA VAL A 146 -0.80 13.29 13.05
C VAL A 146 0.60 12.67 13.04
N LEU A 147 0.79 11.67 12.18
CA LEU A 147 2.07 11.03 11.92
C LEU A 147 2.90 11.91 10.98
N GLN A 148 4.18 12.08 11.29
CA GLN A 148 5.11 12.89 10.51
C GLN A 148 5.95 12.01 9.60
N ARG A 149 6.24 12.50 8.39
CA ARG A 149 7.08 11.79 7.43
C ARG A 149 8.51 11.65 7.95
N GLU A 150 9.06 10.45 7.88
CA GLU A 150 10.47 10.19 8.10
C GLU A 150 11.28 10.69 6.88
N LEU A 151 12.37 11.44 7.15
CA LEU A 151 13.22 12.06 6.12
C LEU A 151 14.22 11.08 5.52
#